data_AF-A0A1I7K9R2-F1
#
_entry.id   AF-A0A1I7K9R2-F1
#
_cell.length_a   1.000
_cell.length_b   1.000
_cell.length_c   1.000
_cell.angle_alpha   90.00
_cell.angle_beta   90.00
_cell.angle_gamma   90.00
#
_symmetry.space_group_name_H-M   'P 1'
#
loop_
_entity.id
_entity.type
_entity.pdbx_description
1 polymer ?
#
loop_
_entity_poly.entity_id
_entity_poly.type
_entity_poly.pdbx_seq_one_letter_code
_entity_poly.pdbx_strand_id
1 'polypeptide(L)'
;MAEPTAVAPWLHLSLPATVQALGPLQALVLAQAQALGFGHAVQQRMRAACDEALATILRLSHDASADADNVLQAHLGVEDGALLLRLSDNGLPYDMSLLPSYNPRRPEQAGEDAAGLAAFLMQKLADRCLVLNQGQQGHHVELHWRLPDGVAEPAAAQAAAAQQTPAPTGPEPTIRPLQAPDAIHLARLMYRSYGYSYVNPDMYIAERILARVDDGRLTSWVAAVPGEAAPVGHIAFMKGHRDDDTLEVGAAVVAPQQRGGGLLGALLSTATEALRQRPERAAFVHAVTAHPFTQKTFGRLGYLPTALLLAYTPASLRFRSIGARPTGERGSVYYACKLLRPAAPQPVYLPEALQPLVLPRAHDIGLPLRPQPLPAAPLEGSTDLQVQAEPALNAAFLTLRHAGADLAPVLRRTLRQLCRAHIDVVYLSLDLGQRATGAACTEALGLGFIAAGLTPFMPWPATLCLQYLNNQTLEEARVCAVGPAAEELRSAVFTAYRAQELL
;
A
#
# COMPACT_ATOMS: atom_id res chain seq x y z
N MET A 1 -3.38 -14.16 47.84
CA MET A 1 -4.53 -14.12 46.91
C MET A 1 -4.04 -13.49 45.64
N ALA A 2 -3.84 -14.29 44.60
CA ALA A 2 -3.34 -13.83 43.32
C ALA A 2 -4.49 -13.18 42.53
N GLU A 3 -4.25 -11.96 42.04
CA GLU A 3 -5.09 -11.33 41.02
C GLU A 3 -5.07 -12.17 39.73
N PRO A 4 -6.21 -12.37 39.05
CA PRO A 4 -6.18 -12.96 37.73
C PRO A 4 -5.84 -11.87 36.69
N THR A 5 -4.55 -11.76 36.36
CA THR A 5 -4.11 -11.15 35.10
C THR A 5 -4.03 -12.23 34.03
N ALA A 6 -4.98 -12.23 33.08
CA ALA A 6 -4.80 -12.77 31.73
C ALA A 6 -6.00 -12.38 30.84
N VAL A 7 -5.90 -11.26 30.12
CA VAL A 7 -6.78 -10.99 28.97
C VAL A 7 -6.26 -11.78 27.78
N ALA A 8 -7.01 -12.81 27.38
CA ALA A 8 -7.27 -13.17 25.99
C ALA A 8 -8.44 -14.18 25.91
N PRO A 9 -9.72 -13.75 25.85
CA PRO A 9 -10.86 -14.67 25.80
C PRO A 9 -11.45 -14.83 24.38
N TRP A 10 -10.63 -14.70 23.34
CA TRP A 10 -11.09 -14.81 21.95
C TRP A 10 -11.05 -16.26 21.47
N LEU A 11 -12.22 -16.81 21.11
CA LEU A 11 -12.33 -18.06 20.37
C LEU A 11 -12.08 -17.79 18.89
N HIS A 12 -11.32 -18.67 18.25
CA HIS A 12 -10.95 -18.54 16.85
C HIS A 12 -11.35 -19.77 16.04
N LEU A 13 -11.99 -19.54 14.89
CA LEU A 13 -12.44 -20.58 13.97
C LEU A 13 -12.04 -20.20 12.54
N SER A 14 -11.25 -21.05 11.89
CA SER A 14 -10.91 -20.93 10.47
C SER A 14 -11.79 -21.89 9.67
N LEU A 15 -12.60 -21.34 8.76
CA LEU A 15 -13.58 -22.09 7.97
C LEU A 15 -13.40 -21.76 6.48
N PRO A 16 -13.76 -22.66 5.55
CA PRO A 16 -13.92 -22.28 4.15
C PRO A 16 -14.99 -21.18 4.04
N ALA A 17 -14.74 -20.14 3.23
CA ALA A 17 -15.70 -19.08 2.97
C ALA A 17 -16.80 -19.59 2.01
N THR A 18 -17.69 -20.44 2.55
CA THR A 18 -18.82 -21.04 1.83
C THR A 18 -20.06 -21.10 2.72
N VAL A 19 -21.22 -21.41 2.14
CA VAL A 19 -22.49 -21.53 2.89
C VAL A 19 -22.41 -22.60 3.99
N GLN A 20 -21.55 -23.62 3.82
CA GLN A 20 -21.33 -24.66 4.82
C GLN A 20 -20.68 -24.15 6.12
N ALA A 21 -20.04 -22.97 6.12
CA ALA A 21 -19.50 -22.35 7.32
C ALA A 21 -20.57 -21.90 8.33
N LEU A 22 -21.83 -21.75 7.88
CA LEU A 22 -22.91 -21.22 8.70
C LEU A 22 -23.19 -22.08 9.94
N GLY A 23 -23.24 -23.40 9.78
CA GLY A 23 -23.54 -24.33 10.87
C GLY A 23 -22.54 -24.22 12.02
N PRO A 24 -21.22 -24.40 11.76
CA PRO A 24 -20.17 -24.22 12.76
C PRO A 24 -20.18 -22.83 13.41
N LEU A 25 -20.37 -21.77 12.61
CA LEU A 25 -20.40 -20.39 13.10
C LEU A 25 -21.56 -20.17 14.09
N GLN A 26 -22.78 -20.54 13.68
CA GLN A 26 -23.96 -20.41 14.54
C GLN A 26 -23.81 -21.26 15.81
N ALA A 27 -23.26 -22.48 15.72
CA ALA A 27 -23.05 -23.34 16.87
C ALA A 27 -22.12 -22.69 17.92
N LEU A 28 -21.01 -22.09 17.47
CA LEU A 28 -20.08 -21.37 18.35
C LEU A 28 -20.75 -20.19 19.05
N VAL A 29 -21.41 -19.32 18.28
CA VAL A 29 -22.03 -18.08 18.79
C VAL A 29 -23.12 -18.43 19.80
N LEU A 30 -23.95 -19.43 19.50
CA LEU A 30 -25.05 -19.83 20.37
C LEU A 30 -24.57 -20.50 21.65
N ALA A 31 -23.52 -21.32 21.59
CA ALA A 31 -22.92 -21.92 22.79
C ALA A 31 -22.41 -20.84 23.75
N GLN A 32 -21.75 -19.80 23.23
CA GLN A 32 -21.30 -18.67 24.05
C GLN A 32 -22.45 -17.79 24.54
N ALA A 33 -23.42 -17.49 23.69
CA ALA A 33 -24.59 -16.71 24.07
C ALA A 33 -25.37 -17.40 25.21
N GLN A 34 -25.50 -18.71 25.17
CA GLN A 34 -26.12 -19.48 26.25
C GLN A 34 -25.30 -19.42 27.55
N ALA A 35 -23.97 -19.57 27.46
CA ALA A 35 -23.09 -19.48 28.63
C ALA A 35 -23.11 -18.09 29.28
N LEU A 36 -23.31 -17.03 28.48
CA LEU A 36 -23.38 -15.63 28.92
C LEU A 36 -24.80 -15.19 29.33
N GLY A 37 -25.77 -16.11 29.37
CA GLY A 37 -27.12 -15.83 29.87
C GLY A 37 -28.05 -15.09 28.91
N PHE A 38 -27.73 -15.01 27.62
CA PHE A 38 -28.64 -14.42 26.63
C PHE A 38 -29.93 -15.25 26.53
N GLY A 39 -31.09 -14.58 26.56
CA GLY A 39 -32.39 -15.25 26.42
C GLY A 39 -32.61 -15.84 25.02
N HIS A 40 -33.47 -16.87 24.94
CA HIS A 40 -33.72 -17.61 23.70
C HIS A 40 -34.12 -16.73 22.50
N ALA A 41 -34.91 -15.68 22.72
CA ALA A 41 -35.31 -14.74 21.66
C ALA A 41 -34.15 -13.90 21.12
N VAL A 42 -33.12 -13.60 21.94
CA VAL A 42 -31.90 -12.90 21.49
C VAL A 42 -31.01 -13.88 20.73
N GLN A 43 -30.89 -15.12 21.21
CA GLN A 43 -30.14 -16.18 20.53
C GLN A 43 -30.66 -16.45 19.10
N GLN A 44 -31.98 -16.45 18.88
CA GLN A 44 -32.53 -16.60 17.52
C GLN A 44 -32.18 -15.41 16.61
N ARG A 45 -32.12 -14.19 17.16
CA ARG A 45 -31.68 -13.00 16.41
C ARG A 45 -30.18 -13.06 16.08
N MET A 46 -29.35 -13.51 17.02
CA MET A 46 -27.91 -13.76 16.78
C MET A 46 -27.69 -14.79 15.67
N ARG A 47 -28.47 -15.88 15.67
CA ARG A 47 -28.44 -16.91 14.63
C ARG A 47 -28.71 -16.32 13.24
N ALA A 48 -29.78 -15.53 13.12
CA ALA A 48 -30.15 -14.87 11.88
C ALA A 48 -29.08 -13.85 11.46
N ALA A 49 -28.55 -13.05 12.39
CA ALA A 49 -27.47 -12.11 12.09
C ALA A 49 -26.19 -12.79 11.55
N CYS A 50 -25.85 -13.98 12.05
CA CYS A 50 -24.73 -14.77 11.52
C CYS A 50 -24.98 -15.24 10.07
N ASP A 51 -26.22 -15.62 9.74
CA ASP A 51 -26.62 -16.01 8.39
C ASP A 51 -26.48 -14.83 7.43
N GLU A 52 -27.04 -13.68 7.80
CA GLU A 52 -26.99 -12.49 6.96
C GLU A 52 -25.57 -11.93 6.80
N ALA A 53 -24.76 -11.97 7.86
CA ALA A 53 -23.35 -11.56 7.78
C ALA A 53 -22.53 -12.47 6.88
N LEU A 54 -22.69 -13.80 7.00
CA LEU A 54 -22.02 -14.74 6.11
C LEU A 54 -22.49 -14.56 4.66
N ALA A 55 -23.81 -14.48 4.43
CA ALA A 55 -24.37 -14.27 3.09
C ALA A 55 -23.88 -12.96 2.46
N THR A 56 -23.71 -11.90 3.25
CA THR A 56 -23.16 -10.61 2.82
C THR A 56 -21.69 -10.75 2.42
N ILE A 57 -20.85 -11.38 3.25
CA ILE A 57 -19.43 -11.64 2.95
C ILE A 57 -19.29 -12.45 1.67
N LEU A 58 -20.02 -13.57 1.54
CA LEU A 58 -19.98 -14.44 0.37
C LEU A 58 -20.43 -13.72 -0.91
N ARG A 59 -21.30 -12.71 -0.80
CA ARG A 59 -21.77 -11.94 -1.95
C ARG A 59 -20.77 -10.88 -2.39
N LEU A 60 -20.22 -10.13 -1.43
CA LEU A 60 -19.43 -8.93 -1.71
C LEU A 60 -17.94 -9.25 -1.90
N SER A 61 -17.44 -10.18 -1.10
CA SER A 61 -16.01 -10.47 -1.00
C SER A 61 -15.56 -11.62 -1.89
N HIS A 62 -16.48 -12.49 -2.33
CA HIS A 62 -16.11 -13.66 -3.12
C HIS A 62 -15.45 -13.26 -4.45
N ASP A 63 -14.22 -13.72 -4.64
CA ASP A 63 -13.48 -13.62 -5.89
C ASP A 63 -13.54 -14.98 -6.59
N ALA A 64 -14.14 -15.00 -7.79
CA ALA A 64 -14.27 -16.22 -8.59
C ALA A 64 -12.95 -16.64 -9.29
N SER A 65 -11.84 -15.96 -9.00
CA SER A 65 -10.54 -16.31 -9.55
C SER A 65 -10.00 -17.62 -8.95
N ALA A 66 -9.27 -18.39 -9.75
CA ALA A 66 -8.75 -19.71 -9.36
C ALA A 66 -7.70 -19.65 -8.22
N ASP A 67 -7.16 -18.47 -7.94
CA ASP A 67 -6.13 -18.20 -6.93
C ASP A 67 -6.67 -17.47 -5.67
N ALA A 68 -7.99 -17.34 -5.53
CA ALA A 68 -8.61 -16.67 -4.39
C ALA A 68 -8.45 -17.44 -3.07
N ASP A 69 -7.99 -16.76 -2.02
CA ASP A 69 -7.92 -17.28 -0.65
C ASP A 69 -9.32 -17.20 0.00
N ASN A 70 -10.12 -18.25 -0.19
CA ASN A 70 -11.50 -18.32 0.27
C ASN A 70 -11.58 -18.87 1.71
N VAL A 71 -10.89 -18.22 2.64
CA VAL A 71 -10.92 -18.59 4.07
C VAL A 71 -11.63 -17.50 4.88
N LEU A 72 -12.58 -17.92 5.70
CA LEU A 72 -13.28 -17.10 6.68
C LEU A 72 -12.69 -17.34 8.07
N GLN A 73 -12.23 -16.28 8.72
CA GLN A 73 -11.77 -16.31 10.11
C GLN A 73 -12.85 -15.73 11.02
N ALA A 74 -13.43 -16.55 11.89
CA ALA A 74 -14.39 -16.10 12.89
C ALA A 74 -13.68 -15.95 14.25
N HIS A 75 -13.72 -14.74 14.81
CA HIS A 75 -13.26 -14.43 16.15
C HIS A 75 -14.46 -14.09 17.02
N LEU A 76 -14.61 -14.75 18.16
CA LEU A 76 -15.70 -14.50 19.10
C LEU A 76 -15.13 -14.23 20.50
N GLY A 77 -15.44 -13.08 21.07
CA GLY A 77 -14.91 -12.66 22.38
C GLY A 77 -15.89 -11.76 23.13
N VAL A 78 -15.60 -11.50 24.41
CA VAL A 78 -16.33 -10.50 25.20
C VAL A 78 -15.43 -9.29 25.41
N GLU A 79 -15.89 -8.12 24.99
CA GLU A 79 -15.19 -6.85 25.09
C GLU A 79 -16.19 -5.76 25.45
N ASP A 80 -15.81 -4.86 26.36
CA ASP A 80 -16.63 -3.72 26.81
C ASP A 80 -18.09 -4.04 27.17
N GLY A 81 -18.32 -5.21 27.79
CA GLY A 81 -19.66 -5.65 28.19
C GLY A 81 -20.56 -6.13 27.05
N ALA A 82 -19.98 -6.47 25.89
CA ALA A 82 -20.66 -7.05 24.75
C ALA A 82 -20.00 -8.35 24.28
N LEU A 83 -20.81 -9.28 23.78
CA LEU A 83 -20.34 -10.40 22.96
C LEU A 83 -20.09 -9.89 21.55
N LEU A 84 -18.87 -10.08 21.05
CA LEU A 84 -18.37 -9.58 19.78
C LEU A 84 -18.05 -10.75 18.85
N LEU A 85 -18.76 -10.83 17.72
CA LEU A 85 -18.37 -11.69 16.61
C LEU A 85 -17.69 -10.83 15.54
N ARG A 86 -16.43 -11.13 15.23
CA ARG A 86 -15.71 -10.60 14.08
C ARG A 86 -15.52 -11.69 13.04
N LEU A 87 -16.11 -11.51 11.87
CA LEU A 87 -15.89 -12.34 10.69
C LEU A 87 -14.90 -11.62 9.78
N SER A 88 -13.74 -12.23 9.56
CA SER A 88 -12.68 -11.69 8.71
C SER A 88 -12.49 -12.53 7.46
N ASP A 89 -12.23 -11.88 6.34
CA ASP A 89 -11.87 -12.56 5.09
C ASP A 89 -10.89 -11.72 4.26
N ASN A 90 -10.12 -12.39 3.39
CA ASN A 90 -9.13 -11.77 2.51
C ASN A 90 -9.62 -11.65 1.06
N GLY A 91 -10.93 -11.57 0.84
CA GLY A 91 -11.53 -11.42 -0.48
C GLY A 91 -11.56 -9.97 -1.01
N LEU A 92 -12.43 -9.71 -1.99
CA LEU A 92 -12.58 -8.42 -2.66
C LEU A 92 -12.94 -7.29 -1.68
N PRO A 93 -12.36 -6.09 -1.82
CA PRO A 93 -12.75 -4.98 -0.97
C PRO A 93 -14.22 -4.55 -1.04
N TYR A 94 -14.84 -4.35 0.12
CA TYR A 94 -16.20 -3.81 0.24
C TYR A 94 -16.32 -2.83 1.42
N ASP A 95 -17.31 -1.94 1.33
CA ASP A 95 -17.69 -1.00 2.37
C ASP A 95 -19.23 -0.91 2.42
N MET A 96 -19.77 -0.02 3.27
CA MET A 96 -21.21 0.18 3.40
C MET A 96 -21.89 0.67 2.12
N SER A 97 -21.15 1.27 1.18
CA SER A 97 -21.70 1.77 -0.09
C SER A 97 -22.05 0.65 -1.08
N LEU A 98 -21.41 -0.51 -0.93
CA LEU A 98 -21.72 -1.71 -1.73
C LEU A 98 -22.85 -2.55 -1.12
N LEU A 99 -23.31 -2.23 0.09
CA LEU A 99 -24.45 -2.91 0.68
C LEU A 99 -25.73 -2.49 -0.08
N PRO A 100 -26.51 -3.47 -0.60
CA PRO A 100 -27.77 -3.14 -1.23
C PRO A 100 -28.74 -2.54 -0.19
N SER A 101 -29.55 -1.57 -0.63
CA SER A 101 -30.41 -0.80 0.27
C SER A 101 -31.85 -1.32 0.25
N TYR A 102 -32.33 -1.83 1.39
CA TYR A 102 -33.74 -2.19 1.55
C TYR A 102 -34.57 -1.06 2.17
N ASN A 103 -35.75 -0.81 1.61
CA ASN A 103 -36.70 0.16 2.15
C ASN A 103 -37.80 -0.56 2.97
N PRO A 104 -37.79 -0.47 4.31
CA PRO A 104 -38.77 -1.16 5.16
C PRO A 104 -40.20 -0.61 5.02
N ARG A 105 -40.40 0.51 4.31
CA ARG A 105 -41.72 1.07 3.99
C ARG A 105 -42.34 0.48 2.71
N ARG A 106 -41.62 -0.41 2.01
CA ARG A 106 -42.06 -1.12 0.81
C ARG A 106 -41.75 -2.62 0.89
N PRO A 107 -42.37 -3.35 1.84
CA PRO A 107 -42.07 -4.76 2.09
C PRO A 107 -42.33 -5.68 0.88
N GLU A 108 -43.17 -5.27 -0.06
CA GLU A 108 -43.40 -5.94 -1.34
C GLU A 108 -42.14 -6.10 -2.21
N GLN A 109 -41.11 -5.25 -2.01
CA GLN A 109 -39.82 -5.33 -2.71
C GLN A 109 -38.85 -6.33 -2.07
N ALA A 110 -39.19 -6.91 -0.91
CA ALA A 110 -38.33 -7.86 -0.18
C ALA A 110 -38.03 -9.14 -0.96
N GLY A 111 -38.96 -9.61 -1.80
CA GLY A 111 -38.75 -10.78 -2.66
C GLY A 111 -37.87 -10.50 -3.87
N GLU A 112 -37.77 -9.23 -4.30
CA GLU A 112 -36.99 -8.80 -5.47
C GLU A 112 -35.58 -8.31 -5.06
N ASP A 113 -35.41 -7.85 -3.81
CA ASP A 113 -34.14 -7.38 -3.25
C ASP A 113 -33.74 -8.16 -1.98
N ALA A 114 -33.60 -9.48 -2.13
CA ALA A 114 -33.14 -10.38 -1.06
C ALA A 114 -31.76 -9.98 -0.52
N ALA A 115 -30.92 -9.33 -1.34
CA ALA A 115 -29.60 -8.87 -0.96
C ALA A 115 -29.66 -7.63 -0.04
N GLY A 116 -30.55 -6.68 -0.33
CA GLY A 116 -30.75 -5.50 0.50
C GLY A 116 -31.46 -5.85 1.80
N LEU A 117 -32.41 -6.80 1.77
CA LEU A 117 -33.05 -7.31 2.97
C LEU A 117 -32.03 -7.96 3.91
N ALA A 118 -31.13 -8.78 3.36
CA ALA A 118 -30.03 -9.40 4.11
C ALA A 118 -29.14 -8.37 4.81
N ALA A 119 -28.64 -7.38 4.06
CA ALA A 119 -27.82 -6.30 4.60
C ALA A 119 -28.55 -5.46 5.66
N PHE A 120 -29.85 -5.21 5.47
CA PHE A 120 -30.70 -4.51 6.43
C PHE A 120 -30.93 -5.31 7.72
N LEU A 121 -31.24 -6.61 7.60
CA LEU A 121 -31.44 -7.49 8.74
C LEU A 121 -30.16 -7.68 9.55
N MET A 122 -29.01 -7.87 8.87
CA MET A 122 -27.69 -7.92 9.51
C MET A 122 -27.46 -6.71 10.44
N GLN A 123 -27.82 -5.50 9.99
CA GLN A 123 -27.64 -4.27 10.77
C GLN A 123 -28.66 -4.08 11.90
N LYS A 124 -29.84 -4.73 11.83
CA LYS A 124 -30.92 -4.59 12.81
C LYS A 124 -30.98 -5.71 13.85
N LEU A 125 -30.31 -6.83 13.58
CA LEU A 125 -30.31 -8.02 14.44
C LEU A 125 -29.13 -8.05 15.45
N ALA A 126 -28.20 -7.12 15.33
CA ALA A 126 -27.15 -6.84 16.31
C ALA A 126 -27.35 -5.44 16.93
N ASP A 127 -26.83 -5.21 18.13
CA ASP A 127 -26.86 -3.88 18.77
C ASP A 127 -25.93 -2.90 18.05
N ARG A 128 -24.85 -3.42 17.47
CA ARG A 128 -23.97 -2.69 16.56
C ARG A 128 -23.47 -3.63 15.46
N CYS A 129 -23.46 -3.12 14.23
CA CYS A 129 -22.87 -3.78 13.08
C CYS A 129 -21.87 -2.82 12.43
N LEU A 130 -20.64 -3.28 12.20
CA LEU A 130 -19.60 -2.53 11.52
C LEU A 130 -19.06 -3.34 10.34
N VAL A 131 -18.85 -2.67 9.21
CA VAL A 131 -18.10 -3.20 8.08
C VAL A 131 -16.80 -2.42 8.02
N LEU A 132 -15.68 -3.08 8.26
CA LEU A 132 -14.36 -2.48 8.39
C LEU A 132 -13.43 -3.05 7.33
N ASN A 133 -12.86 -2.17 6.51
CA ASN A 133 -11.80 -2.49 5.58
C ASN A 133 -10.44 -2.14 6.22
N GLN A 134 -9.61 -3.13 6.51
CA GLN A 134 -8.30 -2.94 7.14
C GLN A 134 -7.13 -3.04 6.15
N GLY A 135 -7.40 -2.88 4.84
CA GLY A 135 -6.38 -2.95 3.81
C GLY A 135 -5.74 -4.33 3.77
N GLN A 136 -4.44 -4.45 4.04
CA GLN A 136 -3.72 -5.72 3.95
C GLN A 136 -4.18 -6.80 4.96
N GLN A 137 -4.93 -6.42 5.99
CA GLN A 137 -5.51 -7.35 6.98
C GLN A 137 -6.91 -7.87 6.58
N GLY A 138 -7.38 -7.52 5.38
CA GLY A 138 -8.67 -7.96 4.85
C GLY A 138 -9.85 -7.12 5.33
N HIS A 139 -11.04 -7.70 5.21
CA HIS A 139 -12.31 -7.10 5.62
C HIS A 139 -12.84 -7.77 6.85
N HIS A 140 -13.55 -7.00 7.66
CA HIS A 140 -14.20 -7.48 8.86
C HIS A 140 -15.65 -7.04 8.89
N VAL A 141 -16.56 -8.00 9.11
CA VAL A 141 -17.90 -7.70 9.63
C VAL A 141 -17.87 -7.96 11.12
N GLU A 142 -18.13 -6.92 11.91
CA GLU A 142 -18.28 -7.03 13.35
C GLU A 142 -19.75 -6.91 13.76
N LEU A 143 -20.21 -7.86 14.56
CA LEU A 143 -21.53 -7.87 15.18
C LEU A 143 -21.37 -7.86 16.71
N HIS A 144 -22.01 -6.90 17.35
CA HIS A 144 -21.92 -6.70 18.80
C HIS A 144 -23.30 -6.92 19.43
N TRP A 145 -23.35 -7.67 20.54
CA TRP A 145 -24.54 -7.85 21.37
C TRP A 145 -24.23 -7.54 22.84
N ARG A 146 -24.92 -6.57 23.42
CA ARG A 146 -24.74 -6.17 24.82
C ARG A 146 -25.18 -7.28 25.77
N LEU A 147 -24.41 -7.50 26.83
CA LEU A 147 -24.78 -8.44 27.88
C LEU A 147 -26.05 -7.98 28.62
N PRO A 148 -26.89 -8.90 29.15
CA PRO A 148 -28.13 -8.54 29.84
C PRO A 148 -27.92 -7.68 31.12
N ASP A 149 -28.54 -6.49 31.11
CA ASP A 149 -28.60 -5.32 32.03
C ASP A 149 -27.28 -4.57 32.39
N GLY A 150 -27.19 -3.23 32.25
CA GLY A 150 -28.26 -2.23 32.21
C GLY A 150 -28.03 -0.93 31.39
N VAL A 151 -29.19 -0.39 30.96
CA VAL A 151 -29.57 0.95 30.45
C VAL A 151 -29.14 1.33 29.02
N ALA A 152 -30.16 1.49 28.17
CA ALA A 152 -30.11 1.89 26.76
C ALA A 152 -30.56 3.35 26.56
N GLU A 153 -30.10 3.99 25.47
CA GLU A 153 -30.87 5.00 24.72
C GLU A 153 -30.45 5.02 23.22
N PRO A 154 -31.32 5.50 22.31
CA PRO A 154 -31.48 4.94 20.96
C PRO A 154 -30.76 5.67 19.82
N ALA A 155 -30.62 4.94 18.70
CA ALA A 155 -29.95 5.33 17.47
C ALA A 155 -30.79 6.25 16.55
N ALA A 156 -30.13 7.26 15.96
CA ALA A 156 -30.64 8.06 14.86
C ALA A 156 -30.14 7.51 13.51
N ALA A 157 -31.05 7.44 12.54
CA ALA A 157 -30.84 6.89 11.21
C ALA A 157 -30.47 7.96 10.17
N GLN A 158 -29.67 7.58 9.18
CA GLN A 158 -29.82 8.11 7.81
C GLN A 158 -29.24 7.13 6.78
N ALA A 159 -30.01 6.94 5.71
CA ALA A 159 -29.73 6.10 4.57
C ALA A 159 -29.37 6.97 3.36
N ALA A 160 -28.53 6.45 2.48
CA ALA A 160 -28.48 6.84 1.07
C ALA A 160 -28.30 5.58 0.23
N ALA A 161 -29.12 5.45 -0.81
CA ALA A 161 -29.28 4.29 -1.68
C ALA A 161 -28.56 4.49 -3.03
N ALA A 162 -28.14 3.40 -3.67
CA ALA A 162 -27.97 3.34 -5.12
C ALA A 162 -28.17 1.90 -5.64
N GLN A 163 -28.96 1.79 -6.71
CA GLN A 163 -29.34 0.56 -7.41
C GLN A 163 -28.29 0.12 -8.46
N GLN A 164 -28.31 -1.16 -8.84
CA GLN A 164 -27.76 -1.61 -10.13
C GLN A 164 -28.47 -2.85 -10.70
N THR A 165 -28.85 -2.73 -11.97
CA THR A 165 -29.41 -3.74 -12.88
C THR A 165 -28.34 -4.05 -13.96
N PRO A 166 -28.34 -5.23 -14.63
CA PRO A 166 -27.16 -5.76 -15.30
C PRO A 166 -26.89 -5.23 -16.72
N ALA A 167 -25.64 -5.45 -17.14
CA ALA A 167 -25.01 -4.99 -18.38
C ALA A 167 -25.52 -5.64 -19.67
N PRO A 168 -25.36 -4.92 -20.79
CA PRO A 168 -24.86 -5.53 -22.02
C PRO A 168 -23.65 -4.76 -22.61
N THR A 169 -22.72 -5.53 -23.18
CA THR A 169 -21.64 -5.15 -24.14
C THR A 169 -21.52 -3.65 -24.44
N GLY A 170 -20.61 -2.98 -23.72
CA GLY A 170 -20.52 -1.53 -23.65
C GLY A 170 -19.57 -0.86 -24.67
N PRO A 171 -19.77 0.46 -24.88
CA PRO A 171 -18.95 1.34 -25.74
C PRO A 171 -17.53 1.58 -25.20
N GLU A 172 -16.68 2.27 -25.97
CA GLU A 172 -15.29 2.55 -25.58
C GLU A 172 -15.17 3.27 -24.21
N PRO A 173 -14.20 2.91 -23.36
CA PRO A 173 -14.00 3.54 -22.06
C PRO A 173 -13.57 5.01 -22.20
N THR A 174 -14.12 5.86 -21.34
CA THR A 174 -13.74 7.28 -21.24
C THR A 174 -12.85 7.52 -20.02
N ILE A 175 -11.76 8.27 -20.19
CA ILE A 175 -10.85 8.59 -19.08
C ILE A 175 -11.28 9.92 -18.46
N ARG A 176 -11.51 9.91 -17.15
CA ARG A 176 -11.91 11.09 -16.37
C ARG A 176 -11.28 11.08 -14.97
N PRO A 177 -11.25 12.23 -14.25
CA PRO A 177 -10.86 12.24 -12.84
C PRO A 177 -11.71 11.28 -11.99
N LEU A 178 -11.09 10.75 -10.93
CA LEU A 178 -11.76 9.94 -9.91
C LEU A 178 -12.87 10.74 -9.23
N GLN A 179 -14.04 10.13 -9.05
CA GLN A 179 -15.18 10.64 -8.31
C GLN A 179 -15.41 9.77 -7.07
N ALA A 180 -16.11 10.30 -6.07
CA ALA A 180 -16.36 9.59 -4.81
C ALA A 180 -16.94 8.17 -4.98
N PRO A 181 -17.94 7.94 -5.86
CA PRO A 181 -18.48 6.59 -6.09
C PRO A 181 -17.48 5.60 -6.71
N ASP A 182 -16.43 6.09 -7.39
CA ASP A 182 -15.44 5.21 -8.02
C ASP A 182 -14.48 4.59 -7.00
N ALA A 183 -14.31 5.18 -5.82
CA ALA A 183 -13.21 4.86 -4.90
C ALA A 183 -13.22 3.40 -4.44
N ILE A 184 -14.39 2.86 -4.07
CA ILE A 184 -14.51 1.46 -3.68
C ILE A 184 -14.29 0.51 -4.86
N HIS A 185 -14.74 0.89 -6.05
CA HIS A 185 -14.53 0.09 -7.25
C HIS A 185 -13.07 0.12 -7.71
N LEU A 186 -12.37 1.24 -7.52
CA LEU A 186 -10.92 1.34 -7.70
C LEU A 186 -10.18 0.41 -6.73
N ALA A 187 -10.56 0.38 -5.44
CA ALA A 187 -9.96 -0.54 -4.48
C ALA A 187 -10.12 -2.02 -4.93
N ARG A 188 -11.30 -2.39 -5.44
CA ARG A 188 -11.54 -3.72 -6.02
C ARG A 188 -10.71 -3.99 -7.28
N LEU A 189 -10.52 -2.98 -8.14
CA LEU A 189 -9.67 -3.09 -9.33
C LEU A 189 -8.19 -3.31 -8.96
N MET A 190 -7.70 -2.60 -7.94
CA MET A 190 -6.36 -2.79 -7.38
C MET A 190 -6.20 -4.19 -6.82
N TYR A 191 -7.16 -4.66 -6.02
CA TYR A 191 -7.14 -6.03 -5.47
C TYR A 191 -7.13 -7.10 -6.56
N ARG A 192 -7.96 -6.98 -7.60
CA ARG A 192 -7.97 -7.95 -8.71
C ARG A 192 -6.62 -8.06 -9.43
N SER A 193 -5.80 -7.01 -9.37
CA SER A 193 -4.50 -6.97 -10.05
C SER A 193 -3.33 -7.40 -9.16
N TYR A 194 -3.41 -7.13 -7.86
CA TYR A 194 -2.30 -7.28 -6.92
C TYR A 194 -2.64 -8.14 -5.68
N GLY A 195 -3.86 -8.65 -5.53
CA GLY A 195 -4.36 -9.12 -4.22
C GLY A 195 -4.24 -8.02 -3.16
N TYR A 196 -3.93 -8.35 -1.91
CA TYR A 196 -3.54 -7.39 -0.86
C TYR A 196 -2.04 -7.06 -0.83
N SER A 197 -1.34 -7.32 -1.92
CA SER A 197 0.12 -7.26 -1.92
C SER A 197 0.70 -5.92 -2.42
N TYR A 198 -0.14 -5.02 -2.94
CA TYR A 198 0.30 -3.69 -3.37
C TYR A 198 0.84 -2.89 -2.18
N VAL A 199 1.98 -2.23 -2.41
CA VAL A 199 2.80 -1.63 -1.34
C VAL A 199 2.14 -0.44 -0.63
N ASN A 200 1.19 0.23 -1.28
CA ASN A 200 0.43 1.31 -0.64
C ASN A 200 -0.93 0.75 -0.16
N PRO A 201 -1.08 0.49 1.16
CA PRO A 201 -2.30 -0.11 1.71
C PRO A 201 -3.52 0.78 1.53
N ASP A 202 -3.33 2.09 1.37
CA ASP A 202 -4.43 3.04 1.28
C ASP A 202 -5.17 2.94 -0.04
N MET A 203 -4.57 2.34 -1.07
CA MET A 203 -5.24 2.03 -2.34
C MET A 203 -6.28 0.91 -2.23
N TYR A 204 -6.42 0.28 -1.06
CA TYR A 204 -7.47 -0.70 -0.78
C TYR A 204 -8.65 -0.13 0.00
N ILE A 205 -8.55 1.09 0.53
CA ILE A 205 -9.54 1.66 1.46
C ILE A 205 -10.13 2.93 0.84
N ALA A 206 -11.41 2.90 0.45
CA ALA A 206 -12.07 3.97 -0.28
C ALA A 206 -11.97 5.33 0.43
N GLU A 207 -12.18 5.35 1.75
CA GLU A 207 -12.09 6.56 2.56
C GLU A 207 -10.68 7.15 2.56
N ARG A 208 -9.64 6.31 2.55
CA ARG A 208 -8.24 6.77 2.53
C ARG A 208 -7.81 7.22 1.14
N ILE A 209 -8.34 6.62 0.08
CA ILE A 209 -8.20 7.12 -1.30
C ILE A 209 -8.78 8.54 -1.36
N LEU A 210 -10.02 8.73 -0.91
CA LEU A 210 -10.70 10.02 -0.96
C LEU A 210 -10.03 11.07 -0.08
N ALA A 211 -9.58 10.70 1.12
CA ALA A 211 -8.83 11.61 2.00
C ALA A 211 -7.53 12.12 1.33
N ARG A 212 -6.82 11.26 0.57
CA ARG A 212 -5.65 11.69 -0.19
C ARG A 212 -5.98 12.56 -1.40
N VAL A 213 -7.15 12.36 -2.02
CA VAL A 213 -7.61 13.25 -3.08
C VAL A 213 -7.90 14.63 -2.50
N ASP A 214 -8.61 14.67 -1.38
CA ASP A 214 -8.99 15.91 -0.68
C ASP A 214 -7.78 16.71 -0.19
N ASP A 215 -6.77 16.04 0.38
CA ASP A 215 -5.56 16.70 0.89
C ASP A 215 -4.46 16.95 -0.17
N GLY A 216 -4.72 16.58 -1.43
CA GLY A 216 -3.83 16.82 -2.56
C GLY A 216 -2.66 15.84 -2.72
N ARG A 217 -2.57 14.80 -1.88
CA ARG A 217 -1.54 13.73 -2.02
C ARG A 217 -1.85 12.72 -3.13
N LEU A 218 -3.07 12.68 -3.65
CA LEU A 218 -3.47 11.81 -4.76
C LEU A 218 -4.19 12.62 -5.84
N THR A 219 -3.70 12.56 -7.08
CA THR A 219 -4.46 12.99 -8.27
C THR A 219 -4.71 11.75 -9.13
N SER A 220 -5.97 11.34 -9.27
CA SER A 220 -6.34 10.03 -9.83
C SER A 220 -7.24 10.18 -11.06
N TRP A 221 -6.98 9.36 -12.09
CA TRP A 221 -7.84 9.19 -13.26
C TRP A 221 -8.28 7.75 -13.37
N VAL A 222 -9.54 7.57 -13.76
CA VAL A 222 -10.17 6.28 -14.01
C VAL A 222 -10.66 6.18 -15.44
N ALA A 223 -10.59 4.99 -16.01
CA ALA A 223 -11.26 4.65 -17.26
C ALA A 223 -12.65 4.08 -16.94
N ALA A 224 -13.70 4.85 -17.21
CA ALA A 224 -15.08 4.50 -16.94
C ALA A 224 -15.80 4.06 -18.22
N VAL A 225 -16.53 2.96 -18.15
CA VAL A 225 -17.41 2.49 -19.23
C VAL A 225 -18.81 3.05 -18.98
N PRO A 226 -19.45 3.74 -19.94
CA PRO A 226 -20.82 4.22 -19.79
C PRO A 226 -21.79 3.11 -19.39
N GLY A 227 -22.54 3.33 -18.32
CA GLY A 227 -23.49 2.35 -17.78
C GLY A 227 -22.89 1.32 -16.81
N GLU A 228 -21.57 1.29 -16.63
CA GLU A 228 -20.90 0.48 -15.61
C GLU A 228 -20.45 1.36 -14.44
N ALA A 229 -20.68 0.89 -13.21
CA ALA A 229 -20.21 1.60 -12.02
C ALA A 229 -18.72 1.39 -11.72
N ALA A 230 -18.17 0.25 -12.14
CA ALA A 230 -16.77 -0.07 -11.88
C ALA A 230 -15.86 0.48 -12.99
N PRO A 231 -14.81 1.25 -12.65
CA PRO A 231 -13.82 1.62 -13.64
C PRO A 231 -13.01 0.39 -14.05
N VAL A 232 -12.59 0.37 -15.31
CA VAL A 232 -11.83 -0.72 -15.94
C VAL A 232 -10.33 -0.41 -16.06
N GLY A 233 -9.91 0.77 -15.63
CA GLY A 233 -8.50 1.16 -15.59
C GLY A 233 -8.28 2.37 -14.70
N HIS A 234 -7.03 2.55 -14.26
CA HIS A 234 -6.65 3.65 -13.38
C HIS A 234 -5.18 4.03 -13.53
N ILE A 235 -4.86 5.29 -13.29
CA ILE A 235 -3.51 5.82 -13.10
C ILE A 235 -3.56 7.02 -12.14
N ALA A 236 -2.50 7.23 -11.38
CA ALA A 236 -2.44 8.36 -10.44
C ALA A 236 -1.06 9.00 -10.31
N PHE A 237 -1.08 10.24 -9.83
CA PHE A 237 0.05 10.89 -9.16
C PHE A 237 -0.10 10.74 -7.66
N MET A 238 0.98 10.33 -7.00
CA MET A 238 1.01 10.09 -5.55
C MET A 238 2.14 10.90 -4.92
N LYS A 239 1.89 11.51 -3.76
CA LYS A 239 2.89 12.26 -2.98
C LYS A 239 2.98 11.71 -1.56
N GLY A 240 4.16 11.78 -0.95
CA GLY A 240 4.33 11.45 0.48
C GLY A 240 3.68 12.52 1.35
N HIS A 241 3.98 13.77 1.05
CA HIS A 241 3.39 14.97 1.62
C HIS A 241 2.84 15.90 0.52
N ARG A 242 1.77 16.64 0.84
CA ARG A 242 1.08 17.52 -0.13
C ARG A 242 2.02 18.55 -0.78
N ASP A 243 3.03 18.98 -0.01
CA ASP A 243 3.98 20.04 -0.38
C ASP A 243 5.29 19.49 -0.99
N ASP A 244 5.40 18.18 -1.24
CA ASP A 244 6.60 17.60 -1.86
C ASP A 244 6.86 18.19 -3.25
N ASP A 245 8.14 18.41 -3.56
CA ASP A 245 8.59 18.86 -4.89
C ASP A 245 8.57 17.74 -5.95
N THR A 246 8.21 16.53 -5.53
CA THR A 246 8.10 15.33 -6.36
C THR A 246 6.72 14.71 -6.28
N LEU A 247 6.42 13.93 -7.31
CA LEU A 247 5.31 12.99 -7.32
C LEU A 247 5.72 11.67 -7.97
N GLU A 248 5.15 10.58 -7.48
CA GLU A 248 5.25 9.28 -8.13
C GLU A 248 4.12 9.13 -9.16
N VAL A 249 4.45 8.71 -10.38
CA VAL A 249 3.45 8.27 -11.37
C VAL A 249 3.28 6.77 -11.24
N GLY A 250 2.11 6.33 -10.80
CA GLY A 250 1.94 4.92 -10.47
C GLY A 250 0.49 4.51 -10.34
N ALA A 251 0.30 3.42 -9.59
CA ALA A 251 -0.99 2.74 -9.44
C ALA A 251 -1.67 2.45 -10.79
N ALA A 252 -0.87 2.21 -11.85
CA ALA A 252 -1.37 1.99 -13.19
C ALA A 252 -1.92 0.56 -13.30
N VAL A 253 -3.23 0.46 -13.54
CA VAL A 253 -3.93 -0.82 -13.61
C VAL A 253 -4.95 -0.80 -14.74
N VAL A 254 -5.10 -1.94 -15.42
CA VAL A 254 -6.15 -2.18 -16.42
C VAL A 254 -6.74 -3.55 -16.16
N ALA A 255 -8.07 -3.62 -16.11
CA ALA A 255 -8.82 -4.85 -15.92
C ALA A 255 -8.39 -5.90 -16.97
N PRO A 256 -8.21 -7.17 -16.58
CA PRO A 256 -7.71 -8.22 -17.49
C PRO A 256 -8.46 -8.29 -18.84
N GLN A 257 -9.77 -8.08 -18.81
CA GLN A 257 -10.66 -8.14 -19.98
C GLN A 257 -10.43 -6.99 -20.97
N GLN A 258 -9.77 -5.91 -20.55
CA GLN A 258 -9.50 -4.71 -21.35
C GLN A 258 -8.01 -4.59 -21.74
N ARG A 259 -7.21 -5.65 -21.52
CA ARG A 259 -5.79 -5.66 -21.91
C ARG A 259 -5.65 -5.85 -23.42
N GLY A 260 -4.59 -5.28 -24.00
CA GLY A 260 -4.33 -5.34 -25.45
C GLY A 260 -5.06 -4.29 -26.29
N GLY A 261 -6.05 -3.59 -25.72
CA GLY A 261 -6.82 -2.53 -26.40
C GLY A 261 -6.24 -1.12 -26.31
N GLY A 262 -4.98 -0.95 -25.91
CA GLY A 262 -4.32 0.37 -25.84
C GLY A 262 -4.70 1.26 -24.65
N LEU A 263 -5.65 0.86 -23.81
CA LEU A 263 -6.16 1.67 -22.68
C LEU A 263 -5.09 2.16 -21.70
N LEU A 264 -4.10 1.31 -21.37
CA LEU A 264 -2.97 1.71 -20.53
C LEU A 264 -2.17 2.87 -21.17
N GLY A 265 -2.00 2.83 -22.49
CA GLY A 265 -1.35 3.90 -23.24
C GLY A 265 -2.15 5.20 -23.21
N ALA A 266 -3.48 5.12 -23.28
CA ALA A 266 -4.36 6.28 -23.13
C ALA A 266 -4.27 6.88 -21.71
N LEU A 267 -4.33 6.06 -20.67
CA LEU A 267 -4.15 6.49 -19.27
C LEU A 267 -2.79 7.17 -19.06
N LEU A 268 -1.70 6.57 -19.55
CA LEU A 268 -0.37 7.15 -19.48
C LEU A 268 -0.28 8.47 -20.26
N SER A 269 -0.98 8.61 -21.37
CA SER A 269 -1.03 9.85 -22.14
C SER A 269 -1.77 10.94 -21.37
N THR A 270 -2.90 10.62 -20.74
CA THR A 270 -3.64 11.54 -19.86
C THR A 270 -2.75 12.03 -18.71
N ALA A 271 -2.06 11.11 -18.02
CA ALA A 271 -1.13 11.45 -16.96
C ALA A 271 0.05 12.30 -17.49
N THR A 272 0.61 11.95 -18.65
CA THR A 272 1.72 12.73 -19.25
C THR A 272 1.31 14.15 -19.62
N GLU A 273 0.09 14.36 -20.10
CA GLU A 273 -0.44 15.69 -20.37
C GLU A 273 -0.66 16.48 -19.07
N ALA A 274 -1.30 15.84 -18.08
CA ALA A 274 -1.56 16.47 -16.78
C ALA A 274 -0.27 16.92 -16.08
N LEU A 275 0.84 16.18 -16.23
CA LEU A 275 2.15 16.55 -15.69
C LEU A 275 2.66 17.91 -16.16
N ARG A 276 2.29 18.38 -17.35
CA ARG A 276 2.82 19.66 -17.89
C ARG A 276 2.40 20.86 -17.05
N GLN A 277 1.22 20.78 -16.47
CA GLN A 277 0.61 21.85 -15.65
C GLN A 277 0.92 21.71 -14.16
N ARG A 278 1.71 20.70 -13.78
CA ARG A 278 2.06 20.44 -12.38
C ARG A 278 3.16 21.40 -11.88
N PRO A 279 3.08 21.88 -10.63
CA PRO A 279 4.11 22.73 -10.04
C PRO A 279 5.36 21.95 -9.60
N GLU A 280 5.26 20.63 -9.44
CA GLU A 280 6.37 19.78 -9.00
C GLU A 280 7.61 19.89 -9.92
N ARG A 281 8.78 19.71 -9.32
CA ARG A 281 10.07 19.83 -10.01
C ARG A 281 10.46 18.55 -10.74
N ALA A 282 10.05 17.41 -10.23
CA ALA A 282 10.33 16.10 -10.83
C ALA A 282 9.17 15.13 -10.63
N ALA A 283 9.08 14.15 -11.52
CA ALA A 283 8.24 12.98 -11.37
C ALA A 283 9.12 11.73 -11.37
N PHE A 284 8.74 10.72 -10.61
CA PHE A 284 9.46 9.46 -10.57
C PHE A 284 8.53 8.25 -10.65
N VAL A 285 9.13 7.08 -10.87
CA VAL A 285 8.45 5.78 -10.78
C VAL A 285 9.37 4.78 -10.10
N HIS A 286 8.81 3.93 -9.23
CA HIS A 286 9.47 2.70 -8.79
C HIS A 286 9.28 1.61 -9.84
N ALA A 287 10.21 1.52 -10.79
CA ALA A 287 10.16 0.50 -11.83
C ALA A 287 10.67 -0.84 -11.30
N VAL A 288 9.76 -1.79 -11.10
CA VAL A 288 10.10 -3.12 -10.57
C VAL A 288 11.10 -3.87 -11.44
N THR A 289 11.95 -4.65 -10.80
CA THR A 289 13.00 -5.44 -11.48
C THR A 289 12.57 -6.87 -11.83
N ALA A 290 11.35 -7.27 -11.45
CA ALA A 290 10.80 -8.59 -11.78
C ALA A 290 10.56 -8.78 -13.28
N HIS A 291 10.35 -7.69 -14.03
CA HIS A 291 10.04 -7.74 -15.45
C HIS A 291 10.39 -6.42 -16.16
N PRO A 292 10.62 -6.42 -17.48
CA PRO A 292 11.02 -5.22 -18.21
C PRO A 292 9.88 -4.24 -18.53
N PHE A 293 8.61 -4.60 -18.31
CA PHE A 293 7.47 -3.86 -18.87
C PHE A 293 7.37 -2.40 -18.38
N THR A 294 7.36 -2.18 -17.07
CA THR A 294 7.32 -0.82 -16.47
C THR A 294 8.54 -0.02 -16.88
N GLN A 295 9.73 -0.64 -16.89
CA GLN A 295 10.98 0.01 -17.29
C GLN A 295 10.94 0.48 -18.75
N LYS A 296 10.53 -0.38 -19.69
CA LYS A 296 10.38 -0.02 -21.11
C LYS A 296 9.34 1.08 -21.33
N THR A 297 8.21 0.99 -20.61
CA THR A 297 7.09 1.92 -20.75
C THR A 297 7.49 3.32 -20.29
N PHE A 298 8.00 3.45 -19.07
CA PHE A 298 8.38 4.74 -18.51
C PHE A 298 9.69 5.29 -19.11
N GLY A 299 10.61 4.42 -19.56
CA GLY A 299 11.78 4.84 -20.33
C GLY A 299 11.41 5.60 -21.60
N ARG A 300 10.40 5.14 -22.35
CA ARG A 300 9.87 5.86 -23.54
C ARG A 300 9.22 7.20 -23.20
N LEU A 301 8.74 7.35 -21.97
CA LEU A 301 8.14 8.60 -21.47
C LEU A 301 9.17 9.56 -20.87
N GLY A 302 10.47 9.20 -20.91
CA GLY A 302 11.58 10.02 -20.44
C GLY A 302 11.89 9.89 -18.95
N TYR A 303 11.44 8.81 -18.29
CA TYR A 303 11.86 8.48 -16.93
C TYR A 303 13.10 7.60 -17.01
N LEU A 304 14.23 8.10 -16.53
CA LEU A 304 15.51 7.42 -16.64
C LEU A 304 15.96 6.93 -15.25
N PRO A 305 16.48 5.70 -15.16
CA PRO A 305 16.90 5.12 -13.87
C PRO A 305 18.06 5.92 -13.30
N THR A 306 17.96 6.31 -12.03
CA THR A 306 18.98 7.12 -11.32
C THR A 306 19.47 6.48 -10.03
N ALA A 307 18.72 5.51 -9.50
CA ALA A 307 19.15 4.64 -8.41
C ALA A 307 18.55 3.23 -8.56
N LEU A 308 19.19 2.24 -7.93
CA LEU A 308 18.66 0.90 -7.74
C LEU A 308 18.47 0.64 -6.23
N LEU A 309 17.20 0.59 -5.81
CA LEU A 309 16.81 0.30 -4.44
C LEU A 309 16.66 -1.22 -4.29
N LEU A 310 17.59 -1.84 -3.58
CA LEU A 310 17.59 -3.27 -3.30
C LEU A 310 16.60 -3.59 -2.18
N ALA A 311 15.97 -4.77 -2.27
CA ALA A 311 14.99 -5.26 -1.29
C ALA A 311 13.83 -4.29 -0.96
N TYR A 312 13.52 -3.35 -1.85
CA TYR A 312 12.47 -2.34 -1.66
C TYR A 312 11.07 -2.94 -1.51
N THR A 313 10.70 -3.87 -2.39
CA THR A 313 9.37 -4.50 -2.33
C THR A 313 9.39 -5.72 -1.41
N PRO A 314 8.42 -5.86 -0.50
CA PRO A 314 8.38 -6.97 0.44
C PRO A 314 8.18 -8.30 -0.29
N ALA A 315 8.61 -9.40 0.31
CA ALA A 315 8.43 -10.74 -0.24
C ALA A 315 6.95 -11.14 -0.42
N SER A 316 6.05 -10.46 0.29
CA SER A 316 4.60 -10.60 0.15
C SER A 316 4.05 -10.01 -1.16
N LEU A 317 4.76 -9.08 -1.84
CA LEU A 317 4.32 -8.50 -3.11
C LEU A 317 4.24 -9.56 -4.22
N ARG A 318 3.03 -9.81 -4.73
CA ARG A 318 2.74 -10.76 -5.80
C ARG A 318 1.98 -10.11 -6.94
N PHE A 319 2.38 -10.42 -8.17
CA PHE A 319 1.63 -10.05 -9.37
C PHE A 319 0.79 -11.25 -9.79
N ARG A 320 -0.55 -11.17 -9.71
CA ARG A 320 -1.42 -12.33 -10.03
C ARG A 320 -1.24 -12.84 -11.47
N SER A 321 -0.85 -11.97 -12.40
CA SER A 321 -0.72 -12.30 -13.83
C SER A 321 0.72 -12.30 -14.38
N ILE A 322 1.75 -12.25 -13.53
CA ILE A 322 3.16 -12.28 -13.94
C ILE A 322 3.87 -13.27 -13.01
N GLY A 323 4.68 -14.18 -13.58
CA GLY A 323 5.28 -15.31 -12.87
C GLY A 323 5.79 -14.97 -11.46
N ALA A 324 5.44 -15.84 -10.50
CA ALA A 324 5.75 -15.61 -9.10
C ALA A 324 7.27 -15.70 -8.82
N ARG A 325 7.76 -14.83 -7.94
CA ARG A 325 9.10 -15.00 -7.35
C ARG A 325 9.10 -16.18 -6.36
N PRO A 326 10.25 -16.83 -6.15
CA PRO A 326 10.39 -17.81 -5.07
C PRO A 326 9.98 -17.21 -3.72
N THR A 327 9.34 -18.04 -2.90
CA THR A 327 8.77 -17.62 -1.62
C THR A 327 9.86 -17.13 -0.67
N GLY A 328 9.70 -15.91 -0.14
CA GLY A 328 10.57 -15.33 0.89
C GLY A 328 11.55 -14.27 0.40
N GLU A 329 11.71 -14.08 -0.92
CA GLU A 329 12.66 -13.08 -1.44
C GLU A 329 12.02 -11.70 -1.66
N ARG A 330 12.70 -10.66 -1.16
CA ARG A 330 12.34 -9.26 -1.38
C ARG A 330 12.74 -8.81 -2.79
N GLY A 331 11.97 -7.89 -3.36
CA GLY A 331 12.23 -7.38 -4.71
C GLY A 331 12.95 -6.05 -4.73
N SER A 332 13.71 -5.82 -5.80
CA SER A 332 14.34 -4.52 -6.06
C SER A 332 13.51 -3.67 -7.03
N VAL A 333 13.76 -2.35 -7.02
CA VAL A 333 13.16 -1.39 -7.96
C VAL A 333 14.22 -0.41 -8.44
N TYR A 334 14.14 0.01 -9.70
CA TYR A 334 14.83 1.21 -10.15
C TYR A 334 13.98 2.42 -9.77
N TYR A 335 14.61 3.39 -9.11
CA TYR A 335 14.06 4.74 -9.03
C TYR A 335 14.36 5.43 -10.37
N ALA A 336 13.34 5.56 -11.21
CA ALA A 336 13.45 6.23 -12.50
C ALA A 336 12.81 7.61 -12.45
N CYS A 337 13.58 8.63 -12.78
CA CYS A 337 13.24 10.04 -12.56
C CYS A 337 13.14 10.80 -13.87
N LYS A 338 12.26 11.80 -13.89
CA LYS A 338 12.12 12.79 -14.96
C LYS A 338 12.01 14.17 -14.34
N LEU A 339 12.89 15.10 -14.73
CA LEU A 339 12.72 16.50 -14.38
C LEU A 339 11.55 17.10 -15.16
N LEU A 340 10.66 17.80 -14.46
CA LEU A 340 9.51 18.50 -15.05
C LEU A 340 9.85 19.97 -15.34
N ARG A 341 10.86 20.50 -14.65
CA ARG A 341 11.37 21.86 -14.81
C ARG A 341 12.90 21.83 -14.91
N PRO A 342 13.52 22.74 -15.67
CA PRO A 342 14.98 22.90 -15.66
C PRO A 342 15.50 23.12 -14.23
N ALA A 343 16.59 22.45 -13.88
CA ALA A 343 17.26 22.65 -12.61
C ALA A 343 18.50 23.53 -12.78
N ALA A 344 18.72 24.46 -11.84
CA ALA A 344 19.93 25.25 -11.81
C ALA A 344 21.15 24.37 -11.46
N PRO A 345 22.35 24.67 -12.00
CA PRO A 345 23.58 24.01 -11.59
C PRO A 345 23.82 24.13 -10.09
N GLN A 346 24.03 23.01 -9.41
CA GLN A 346 24.20 22.97 -7.96
C GLN A 346 25.58 22.42 -7.57
N PRO A 347 26.30 23.07 -6.63
CA PRO A 347 27.51 22.50 -6.06
C PRO A 347 27.17 21.24 -5.27
N VAL A 348 27.98 20.18 -5.42
CA VAL A 348 27.80 18.93 -4.68
C VAL A 348 29.10 18.45 -4.04
N TYR A 349 29.01 17.92 -2.83
CA TYR A 349 30.13 17.36 -2.07
C TYR A 349 30.05 15.83 -2.09
N LEU A 350 30.31 15.26 -3.28
CA LEU A 350 30.19 13.83 -3.58
C LEU A 350 31.57 13.15 -3.54
N PRO A 351 31.76 12.07 -2.75
CA PRO A 351 32.99 11.29 -2.78
C PRO A 351 33.37 10.81 -4.18
N GLU A 352 34.65 10.88 -4.52
CA GLU A 352 35.17 10.51 -5.85
C GLU A 352 34.79 9.10 -6.27
N ALA A 353 34.84 8.14 -5.34
CA ALA A 353 34.46 6.75 -5.57
C ALA A 353 32.98 6.58 -6.01
N LEU A 354 32.10 7.52 -5.68
CA LEU A 354 30.68 7.48 -6.04
C LEU A 354 30.34 8.30 -7.28
N GLN A 355 31.28 9.11 -7.80
CA GLN A 355 31.06 9.92 -8.99
C GLN A 355 30.68 9.11 -10.23
N PRO A 356 31.31 7.96 -10.54
CA PRO A 356 30.93 7.13 -11.69
C PRO A 356 29.50 6.58 -11.61
N LEU A 357 28.97 6.38 -10.40
CA LEU A 357 27.60 5.91 -10.19
C LEU A 357 26.57 7.04 -10.34
N VAL A 358 26.90 8.25 -9.89
CA VAL A 358 25.94 9.35 -9.71
C VAL A 358 25.95 10.36 -10.86
N LEU A 359 27.12 10.81 -11.32
CA LEU A 359 27.21 11.92 -12.27
C LEU A 359 26.63 11.60 -13.66
N PRO A 360 26.88 10.41 -14.25
CA PRO A 360 26.22 10.05 -15.51
C PRO A 360 24.70 10.06 -15.38
N ARG A 361 24.17 9.53 -14.26
CA ARG A 361 22.72 9.47 -13.99
C ARG A 361 22.09 10.85 -13.80
N ALA A 362 22.80 11.76 -13.14
CA ALA A 362 22.37 13.14 -13.03
C ALA A 362 22.35 13.84 -14.40
N HIS A 363 23.38 13.62 -15.22
CA HIS A 363 23.47 14.14 -16.58
C HIS A 363 22.32 13.63 -17.46
N ASP A 364 22.01 12.33 -17.41
CA ASP A 364 20.96 11.69 -18.21
C ASP A 364 19.59 12.35 -18.03
N ILE A 365 19.24 12.73 -16.80
CA ILE A 365 17.97 13.42 -16.49
C ILE A 365 18.03 14.94 -16.61
N GLY A 366 19.18 15.50 -17.01
CA GLY A 366 19.39 16.95 -17.11
C GLY A 366 19.47 17.66 -15.75
N LEU A 367 19.97 16.99 -14.70
CA LEU A 367 20.25 17.58 -13.40
C LEU A 367 21.74 18.00 -13.31
N PRO A 368 22.08 19.29 -13.51
CA PRO A 368 23.46 19.74 -13.51
C PRO A 368 24.08 19.75 -12.11
N LEU A 369 24.90 18.74 -11.80
CA LEU A 369 25.69 18.67 -10.57
C LEU A 369 27.13 19.14 -10.82
N ARG A 370 27.67 19.95 -9.91
CA ARG A 370 29.05 20.46 -9.96
C ARG A 370 29.84 19.97 -8.76
N PRO A 371 30.58 18.84 -8.88
CA PRO A 371 31.45 18.35 -7.82
C PRO A 371 32.36 19.44 -7.26
N GLN A 372 32.43 19.52 -5.94
CA GLN A 372 33.32 20.39 -5.19
C GLN A 372 34.32 19.53 -4.41
N PRO A 373 35.51 20.06 -4.10
CA PRO A 373 36.43 19.41 -3.17
C PRO A 373 35.76 19.11 -1.83
N LEU A 374 35.97 17.91 -1.30
CA LEU A 374 35.47 17.55 0.03
C LEU A 374 36.23 18.34 1.10
N PRO A 375 35.53 19.02 2.03
CA PRO A 375 36.17 19.71 3.14
C PRO A 375 36.88 18.73 4.06
N ALA A 376 38.06 19.11 4.57
CA ALA A 376 38.79 18.36 5.60
C ALA A 376 38.36 18.76 7.03
N ALA A 377 37.42 19.70 7.18
CA ALA A 377 36.98 20.18 8.47
C ALA A 377 36.24 19.08 9.26
N PRO A 378 36.44 18.96 10.58
CA PRO A 378 35.69 18.02 11.40
C PRO A 378 34.20 18.39 11.40
N LEU A 379 33.35 17.39 11.65
CA LEU A 379 31.93 17.60 11.91
C LEU A 379 31.75 18.33 13.25
N GLU A 380 30.76 19.21 13.32
CA GLU A 380 30.50 20.06 14.49
C GLU A 380 29.04 19.97 14.93
N GLY A 381 28.80 20.16 16.24
CA GLY A 381 27.46 20.12 16.83
C GLY A 381 26.90 18.70 16.96
N SER A 382 25.58 18.61 17.17
CA SER A 382 24.84 17.37 17.37
C SER A 382 24.08 16.97 16.11
N THR A 383 24.06 15.68 15.81
CA THR A 383 23.41 15.10 14.63
C THR A 383 21.89 15.21 14.69
N ASP A 384 21.28 15.71 13.61
CA ASP A 384 19.82 15.67 13.38
C ASP A 384 19.52 14.59 12.35
N LEU A 385 19.04 13.45 12.84
CA LEU A 385 18.65 12.28 12.05
C LEU A 385 17.17 12.00 12.25
N GLN A 386 16.38 12.18 11.20
CA GLN A 386 14.98 11.77 11.20
C GLN A 386 14.88 10.28 10.82
N VAL A 387 14.05 9.53 11.54
CA VAL A 387 13.80 8.10 11.32
C VAL A 387 12.32 7.90 11.04
N GLN A 388 11.99 7.26 9.92
CA GLN A 388 10.63 6.85 9.58
C GLN A 388 10.63 5.37 9.22
N ALA A 389 9.94 4.55 10.01
CA ALA A 389 9.67 3.16 9.63
C ALA A 389 8.40 3.09 8.76
N GLU A 390 8.44 2.26 7.72
CA GLU A 390 7.30 1.96 6.86
C GLU A 390 6.93 0.47 7.04
N PRO A 391 5.96 0.15 7.90
CA PRO A 391 5.56 -1.23 8.20
C PRO A 391 5.11 -2.01 6.96
N ALA A 392 4.43 -1.36 6.00
CA ALA A 392 3.96 -2.04 4.79
C ALA A 392 5.12 -2.54 3.91
N LEU A 393 6.27 -1.87 3.99
CA LEU A 393 7.50 -2.29 3.31
C LEU A 393 8.40 -3.11 4.24
N ASN A 394 8.21 -3.09 5.55
CA ASN A 394 9.22 -3.49 6.54
C ASN A 394 10.61 -2.85 6.27
N ALA A 395 10.59 -1.55 5.98
CA ALA A 395 11.76 -0.75 5.66
C ALA A 395 11.84 0.47 6.58
N ALA A 396 13.04 1.03 6.75
CA ALA A 396 13.22 2.32 7.42
C ALA A 396 13.88 3.34 6.48
N PHE A 397 13.40 4.58 6.53
CA PHE A 397 13.92 5.72 5.80
C PHE A 397 14.53 6.69 6.80
N LEU A 398 15.81 6.95 6.63
CA LEU A 398 16.61 7.87 7.43
C LEU A 398 16.87 9.14 6.60
N THR A 399 16.64 10.30 7.19
CA THR A 399 16.97 11.59 6.57
C THR A 399 17.95 12.32 7.47
N LEU A 400 19.20 12.43 7.02
CA LEU A 400 20.25 13.13 7.76
C LEU A 400 20.18 14.63 7.45
N ARG A 401 19.53 15.40 8.32
CA ARG A 401 19.36 16.85 8.12
C ARG A 401 20.62 17.64 8.49
N HIS A 402 21.33 17.20 9.52
CA HIS A 402 22.61 17.76 9.95
C HIS A 402 23.54 16.66 10.47
N ALA A 403 24.80 16.66 10.02
CA ALA A 403 25.83 15.75 10.47
C ALA A 403 26.68 16.40 11.58
N GLY A 404 26.52 15.93 12.82
CA GLY A 404 27.26 16.41 13.99
C GLY A 404 28.54 15.63 14.27
N ALA A 405 29.32 16.09 15.26
CA ALA A 405 30.51 15.38 15.76
C ALA A 405 30.18 13.98 16.33
N ASP A 406 28.91 13.76 16.70
CA ASP A 406 28.35 12.51 17.22
C ASP A 406 27.70 11.63 16.15
N LEU A 407 27.91 11.91 14.85
CA LEU A 407 27.27 11.17 13.74
C LEU A 407 27.51 9.65 13.84
N ALA A 408 28.75 9.24 14.02
CA ALA A 408 29.13 7.82 14.05
C ALA A 408 28.40 7.04 15.18
N PRO A 409 28.41 7.48 16.46
CA PRO A 409 27.64 6.80 17.50
C PRO A 409 26.13 6.88 17.30
N VAL A 410 25.59 7.97 16.73
CA VAL A 410 24.16 8.10 16.42
C VAL A 410 23.73 7.09 15.37
N LEU A 411 24.41 7.06 14.21
CA LEU A 411 24.10 6.11 13.13
C LEU A 411 24.23 4.65 13.59
N ARG A 412 25.31 4.31 14.32
CA ARG A 412 25.50 2.95 14.86
C ARG A 412 24.35 2.53 15.78
N ARG A 413 23.91 3.43 16.67
CA ARG A 413 22.83 3.13 17.62
C ARG A 413 21.51 2.94 16.87
N THR A 414 21.18 3.85 15.97
CA THR A 414 19.95 3.79 15.16
C THR A 414 19.91 2.52 14.32
N LEU A 415 21.01 2.19 13.61
CA LEU A 415 21.09 0.99 12.80
C LEU A 415 20.86 -0.28 13.64
N ARG A 416 21.54 -0.39 14.79
CA ARG A 416 21.35 -1.52 15.72
C ARG A 416 19.91 -1.64 16.22
N GLN A 417 19.25 -0.52 16.52
CA GLN A 417 17.85 -0.52 16.94
C GLN A 417 16.94 -1.06 15.83
N LEU A 418 17.12 -0.59 14.60
CA LEU A 418 16.34 -1.04 13.44
C LEU A 418 16.59 -2.52 13.12
N CYS A 419 17.84 -2.98 13.15
CA CYS A 419 18.17 -4.39 12.97
C CYS A 419 17.53 -5.28 14.04
N ARG A 420 17.53 -4.85 15.31
CA ARG A 420 16.87 -5.56 16.43
C ARG A 420 15.34 -5.55 16.32
N ALA A 421 14.78 -4.54 15.66
CA ALA A 421 13.37 -4.49 15.32
C ALA A 421 13.01 -5.30 14.06
N HIS A 422 13.97 -6.07 13.51
CA HIS A 422 13.79 -6.89 12.31
C HIS A 422 13.34 -6.09 11.07
N ILE A 423 13.77 -4.84 10.96
CA ILE A 423 13.64 -4.06 9.72
C ILE A 423 14.58 -4.69 8.67
N ASP A 424 14.04 -5.03 7.51
CA ASP A 424 14.77 -5.78 6.46
C ASP A 424 15.77 -4.90 5.71
N VAL A 425 15.44 -3.62 5.51
CA VAL A 425 16.24 -2.68 4.73
C VAL A 425 16.14 -1.27 5.30
N VAL A 426 17.28 -0.56 5.32
CA VAL A 426 17.37 0.82 5.77
C VAL A 426 17.90 1.67 4.62
N TYR A 427 17.15 2.70 4.22
CA TYR A 427 17.56 3.71 3.24
C TYR A 427 17.98 4.99 3.96
N LEU A 428 19.11 5.56 3.60
CA LEU A 428 19.64 6.80 4.17
C LEU A 428 19.79 7.86 3.08
N SER A 429 19.01 8.92 3.20
CA SER A 429 19.09 10.10 2.34
C SER A 429 20.11 11.10 2.87
N LEU A 430 21.06 11.48 2.00
CA LEU A 430 22.07 12.51 2.25
C LEU A 430 21.92 13.67 1.25
N ASP A 431 21.98 14.91 1.74
CA ASP A 431 21.96 16.11 0.89
C ASP A 431 23.34 16.38 0.29
N LEU A 432 23.53 16.11 -1.01
CA LEU A 432 24.81 16.38 -1.66
C LEU A 432 25.18 17.87 -1.67
N GLY A 433 24.22 18.79 -1.47
CA GLY A 433 24.48 20.22 -1.34
C GLY A 433 25.19 20.63 -0.05
N GLN A 434 25.20 19.77 0.97
CA GLN A 434 25.85 20.05 2.24
C GLN A 434 27.33 19.65 2.22
N ARG A 435 28.17 20.55 2.76
CA ARG A 435 29.62 20.34 2.92
C ARG A 435 29.98 19.10 3.71
N ALA A 436 29.18 18.76 4.72
CA ALA A 436 29.40 17.64 5.61
C ALA A 436 29.12 16.26 4.97
N THR A 437 28.47 16.23 3.80
CA THR A 437 27.98 14.99 3.18
C THR A 437 29.09 14.03 2.79
N GLY A 438 30.28 14.52 2.43
CA GLY A 438 31.44 13.67 2.19
C GLY A 438 31.80 12.84 3.42
N ALA A 439 31.96 13.48 4.57
CA ALA A 439 32.28 12.81 5.84
C ALA A 439 31.12 11.90 6.29
N ALA A 440 29.88 12.35 6.17
CA ALA A 440 28.72 11.54 6.52
C ALA A 440 28.59 10.27 5.66
N CYS A 441 28.88 10.38 4.36
CA CYS A 441 28.92 9.25 3.46
C CYS A 441 30.02 8.26 3.86
N THR A 442 31.22 8.72 4.17
CA THR A 442 32.32 7.86 4.64
C THR A 442 31.94 7.09 5.90
N GLU A 443 31.36 7.77 6.89
CA GLU A 443 30.89 7.12 8.12
C GLU A 443 29.82 6.06 7.83
N ALA A 444 28.81 6.38 7.01
CA ALA A 444 27.75 5.43 6.67
C ALA A 444 28.29 4.20 5.91
N LEU A 445 29.16 4.39 4.91
CA LEU A 445 29.78 3.29 4.18
C LEU A 445 30.63 2.40 5.12
N GLY A 446 31.32 3.00 6.10
CA GLY A 446 32.06 2.26 7.14
C GLY A 446 31.16 1.44 8.09
N LEU A 447 29.86 1.67 8.09
CA LEU A 447 28.86 0.87 8.82
C LEU A 447 28.21 -0.22 7.95
N GLY A 448 28.68 -0.39 6.72
CA GLY A 448 28.14 -1.37 5.78
C GLY A 448 26.97 -0.86 4.94
N PHE A 449 26.71 0.45 4.90
CA PHE A 449 25.83 0.98 3.86
C PHE A 449 26.53 0.87 2.50
N ILE A 450 25.75 0.70 1.44
CA ILE A 450 26.19 0.78 0.04
C ILE A 450 25.40 1.88 -0.68
N ALA A 451 25.99 2.47 -1.73
CA ALA A 451 25.28 3.48 -2.50
C ALA A 451 24.20 2.84 -3.38
N ALA A 452 22.96 3.36 -3.30
CA ALA A 452 21.87 2.98 -4.20
C ALA A 452 21.86 3.84 -5.47
N GLY A 453 22.25 5.11 -5.35
CA GLY A 453 22.30 6.08 -6.44
C GLY A 453 21.62 7.39 -6.07
N LEU A 454 21.22 8.14 -7.09
CA LEU A 454 20.60 9.45 -6.94
C LEU A 454 19.07 9.32 -6.85
N THR A 455 18.46 10.01 -5.88
CA THR A 455 16.99 10.11 -5.71
C THR A 455 16.58 11.59 -5.67
N PRO A 456 16.64 12.32 -6.79
CA PRO A 456 16.42 13.76 -6.79
C PRO A 456 15.11 14.16 -6.11
N PHE A 457 15.18 15.22 -5.29
CA PHE A 457 14.05 15.81 -4.54
C PHE A 457 13.41 14.88 -3.51
N MET A 458 14.14 13.89 -2.99
CA MET A 458 13.67 12.97 -1.94
C MET A 458 14.56 13.00 -0.68
N PRO A 459 14.66 14.14 0.05
CA PRO A 459 13.86 15.36 -0.13
C PRO A 459 14.59 16.51 -0.85
N TRP A 460 15.92 16.45 -1.01
CA TRP A 460 16.71 17.57 -1.54
C TRP A 460 16.98 17.44 -3.05
N PRO A 461 17.22 18.55 -3.77
CA PRO A 461 17.46 18.53 -5.21
C PRO A 461 18.53 17.53 -5.67
N ALA A 462 19.64 17.40 -4.93
CA ALA A 462 20.64 16.36 -5.11
C ALA A 462 20.69 15.46 -3.88
N THR A 463 19.76 14.51 -3.79
CA THR A 463 19.79 13.50 -2.72
C THR A 463 20.53 12.24 -3.17
N LEU A 464 21.59 11.89 -2.44
CA LEU A 464 22.21 10.58 -2.52
C LEU A 464 21.48 9.62 -1.59
N CYS A 465 21.02 8.49 -2.13
CA CYS A 465 20.45 7.42 -1.34
C CYS A 465 21.52 6.34 -1.10
N LEU A 466 21.81 6.07 0.17
CA LEU A 466 22.53 4.89 0.63
C LEU A 466 21.55 3.85 1.15
N GLN A 467 21.93 2.58 1.16
CA GLN A 467 21.10 1.48 1.63
C GLN A 467 21.90 0.49 2.46
N TYR A 468 21.27 -0.07 3.49
CA TYR A 468 21.80 -1.17 4.30
C TYR A 468 20.81 -2.32 4.25
N LEU A 469 21.29 -3.51 3.90
CA LEU A 469 20.51 -4.73 3.81
C LEU A 469 20.72 -5.57 5.06
N ASN A 470 19.65 -5.80 5.83
CA ASN A 470 19.72 -6.56 7.08
C ASN A 470 19.35 -8.02 6.82
N ASN A 471 20.36 -8.89 6.70
CA ASN A 471 20.19 -10.33 6.44
C ASN A 471 19.33 -10.65 5.20
N GLN A 472 19.41 -9.82 4.17
CA GLN A 472 18.71 -10.05 2.90
C GLN A 472 19.64 -10.72 1.91
N THR A 473 19.14 -11.72 1.19
CA THR A 473 19.85 -12.39 0.10
C THR A 473 19.21 -12.03 -1.23
N LEU A 474 19.99 -11.52 -2.16
CA LEU A 474 19.52 -11.09 -3.48
C LEU A 474 20.38 -11.66 -4.61
N GLU A 475 19.72 -12.15 -5.65
CA GLU A 475 20.39 -12.66 -6.86
C GLU A 475 20.40 -11.61 -7.98
N GLU A 476 21.59 -11.21 -8.43
CA GLU A 476 21.73 -10.22 -9.52
C GLU A 476 21.02 -10.66 -10.81
N ALA A 477 21.07 -11.96 -11.12
CA ALA A 477 20.46 -12.53 -12.32
C ALA A 477 18.92 -12.32 -12.38
N ARG A 478 18.28 -12.13 -11.23
CA ARG A 478 16.82 -11.89 -11.13
C ARG A 478 16.46 -10.41 -11.22
N VAL A 479 17.45 -9.52 -11.29
CA VAL A 479 17.24 -8.09 -11.45
C VAL A 479 17.27 -7.75 -12.95
N CYS A 480 16.08 -7.72 -13.55
CA CYS A 480 15.91 -7.28 -14.93
C CYS A 480 16.29 -5.80 -15.04
N ALA A 481 17.20 -5.47 -15.94
CA ALA A 481 17.66 -4.12 -16.26
C ALA A 481 17.35 -3.83 -17.73
N VAL A 482 16.76 -2.67 -18.02
CA VAL A 482 16.45 -2.23 -19.38
C VAL A 482 17.27 -1.00 -19.73
N GLY A 483 18.27 -1.19 -20.61
CA GLY A 483 19.13 -0.13 -21.13
C GLY A 483 20.42 0.07 -20.32
N PRO A 484 21.41 0.77 -20.91
CA PRO A 484 22.77 0.84 -20.37
C PRO A 484 22.81 1.46 -18.98
N ALA A 485 22.01 2.50 -18.73
CA ALA A 485 21.99 3.16 -17.44
C ALA A 485 21.52 2.24 -16.30
N ALA A 486 20.52 1.39 -16.55
CA ALA A 486 20.03 0.41 -15.59
C ALA A 486 21.05 -0.73 -15.37
N GLU A 487 21.70 -1.21 -16.44
CA GLU A 487 22.72 -2.26 -16.37
C GLU A 487 23.95 -1.83 -15.58
N GLU A 488 24.43 -0.60 -15.80
CA GLU A 488 25.52 0.01 -15.05
C GLU A 488 25.17 0.15 -13.57
N LEU A 489 23.98 0.67 -13.25
CA LEU A 489 23.48 0.76 -11.87
C LEU A 489 23.42 -0.63 -11.21
N ARG A 490 22.87 -1.63 -11.90
CA ARG A 490 22.80 -3.01 -11.38
C ARG A 490 24.19 -3.54 -11.07
N SER A 491 25.10 -3.48 -12.03
CA SER A 491 26.46 -4.02 -11.90
C SER A 491 27.21 -3.36 -10.73
N ALA A 492 27.17 -2.03 -10.64
CA ALA A 492 27.86 -1.29 -9.59
C ALA A 492 27.27 -1.58 -8.20
N VAL A 493 25.94 -1.56 -8.07
CA VAL A 493 25.26 -1.79 -6.78
C VAL A 493 25.44 -3.24 -6.31
N PHE A 494 25.34 -4.23 -7.20
CA PHE A 494 25.58 -5.63 -6.84
C PHE A 494 27.05 -5.93 -6.55
N THR A 495 27.98 -5.20 -7.16
CA THR A 495 29.40 -5.30 -6.80
C THR A 495 29.65 -4.81 -5.38
N ALA A 496 29.04 -3.67 -4.99
CA ALA A 496 29.12 -3.17 -3.62
C ALA A 496 28.43 -4.12 -2.63
N TYR A 497 27.26 -4.65 -2.97
CA TYR A 497 26.53 -5.62 -2.16
C TYR A 497 27.34 -6.91 -1.89
N ARG A 498 27.93 -7.52 -2.93
CA ARG A 498 28.81 -8.70 -2.75
C ARG A 498 30.04 -8.41 -1.90
N ALA A 499 30.62 -7.21 -2.03
CA ALA A 499 31.75 -6.81 -1.20
C ALA A 499 31.36 -6.71 0.28
N GLN A 500 30.11 -6.31 0.56
CA GLN A 500 29.57 -6.28 1.92
C GLN A 500 29.32 -7.69 2.49
N GLU A 501 28.86 -8.66 1.69
CA GLU A 501 28.64 -10.04 2.16
C GLU A 501 29.94 -10.76 2.58
N LEU A 502 31.09 -10.27 2.14
CA LEU A 502 32.41 -10.82 2.47
C LEU A 502 33.05 -10.20 3.72
N LEU A 503 32.42 -9.18 4.30
CA LEU A 503 32.86 -8.46 5.52
C LEU A 503 32.04 -8.91 6.73
#